data_AF-A0A1F1S9R1-F1
#
_entry.id   AF-A0A1F1S9R1-F1
#
_cell.length_a   1.000
_cell.length_b   1.000
_cell.length_c   1.000
_cell.angle_alpha   90.00
_cell.angle_beta   90.00
_cell.angle_gamma   90.00
#
_symmetry.space_group_name_H-M   'P 1'
#
loop_
_entity.id
_entity.type
_entity.pdbx_description
1 polymer ?
#
loop_
_entity_poly.entity_id
_entity_poly.type
_entity_poly.pdbx_seq_one_letter_code
_entity_poly.pdbx_strand_id
1 'polypeptide(L)'
;MVGVQFEYADYEHSSLQAWMRKFDRLPIKIFSFEIKKHLDFGNYKEYFFQAVSNSSWANEGYLVALSVPQDGEFREALQKLSQSFGIGIILLDAANLSQSEILSPAKYKKQMDYAVMYELAEKNRDFSQFLTTITEYDHKNPHRYLSEFDKVKSDAEVADYLVEKGILPDGKE
;
A
#
# COMPACT_ATOMS: atom_id res chain seq x y z
N MET A 1 -1.26 5.39 3.93
CA MET A 1 0.06 5.25 3.27
C MET A 1 -0.19 4.90 1.81
N VAL A 2 0.66 5.32 0.88
CA VAL A 2 0.52 5.04 -0.55
C VAL A 2 1.85 4.54 -1.12
N GLY A 3 1.78 3.68 -2.13
CA GLY A 3 2.94 3.16 -2.84
C GLY A 3 2.69 3.11 -4.34
N VAL A 4 3.75 3.10 -5.13
CA VAL A 4 3.70 2.95 -6.59
C VAL A 4 4.67 1.86 -7.03
N GLN A 5 4.26 1.06 -8.00
CA GLN A 5 5.11 0.13 -8.73
C GLN A 5 5.20 0.60 -10.18
N PHE A 6 6.41 0.84 -10.67
CA PHE A 6 6.69 1.23 -12.04
C PHE A 6 7.00 -0.02 -12.87
N GLU A 7 5.97 -0.75 -13.30
CA GLU A 7 6.13 -2.02 -14.03
C GLU A 7 6.91 -1.87 -15.34
N TYR A 8 6.93 -0.66 -15.93
CA TYR A 8 7.72 -0.46 -17.15
C TYR A 8 9.23 -0.50 -16.92
N ALA A 9 9.68 -0.30 -15.68
CA ALA A 9 11.10 -0.35 -15.33
C ALA A 9 11.67 -1.77 -15.52
N ASP A 10 10.82 -2.79 -15.54
CA ASP A 10 11.22 -4.19 -15.74
C ASP A 10 11.51 -4.53 -17.22
N TYR A 11 11.19 -3.64 -18.17
CA TYR A 11 11.44 -3.87 -19.59
C TYR A 11 12.74 -3.22 -20.07
N GLU A 12 13.74 -4.03 -20.42
CA GLU A 12 15.06 -3.58 -20.91
C GLU A 12 15.11 -3.27 -22.43
N HIS A 13 13.98 -2.89 -23.06
CA HIS A 13 13.92 -2.61 -24.50
C HIS A 13 13.54 -1.16 -24.82
N SER A 14 14.51 -0.39 -25.32
CA SER A 14 14.38 1.07 -25.53
C SER A 14 13.22 1.47 -26.44
N SER A 15 12.98 0.74 -27.54
CA SER A 15 11.85 1.03 -28.45
C SER A 15 10.50 0.72 -27.82
N LEU A 16 10.43 -0.28 -26.92
CA LEU A 16 9.19 -0.65 -26.24
C LEU A 16 8.84 0.41 -25.20
N GLN A 17 9.83 0.82 -24.40
CA GLN A 17 9.65 1.92 -23.45
C GLN A 17 9.29 3.25 -24.15
N ALA A 18 9.90 3.55 -25.30
CA ALA A 18 9.58 4.74 -26.08
C ALA A 18 8.14 4.68 -26.63
N TRP A 19 7.71 3.51 -27.09
CA TRP A 19 6.34 3.28 -27.54
C TRP A 19 5.36 3.40 -26.36
N MET A 20 5.65 2.80 -25.20
CA MET A 20 4.84 2.91 -23.97
C MET A 20 4.68 4.35 -23.49
N ARG A 21 5.71 5.19 -23.60
CA ARG A 21 5.61 6.62 -23.24
C ARG A 21 4.74 7.42 -24.22
N LYS A 22 4.73 7.02 -25.49
CA LYS A 22 4.11 7.79 -26.58
C LYS A 22 2.67 7.39 -26.85
N PHE A 23 2.35 6.10 -26.76
CA PHE A 23 1.10 5.53 -27.24
C PHE A 23 0.30 4.79 -26.16
N ASP A 24 0.96 4.30 -25.11
CA ASP A 24 0.30 3.75 -23.92
C ASP A 24 0.41 4.74 -22.75
N ARG A 25 -0.38 4.52 -21.69
CA ARG A 25 -0.04 5.10 -20.38
C ARG A 25 1.10 4.26 -19.81
N LEU A 26 2.04 4.88 -19.11
CA LEU A 26 3.08 4.14 -18.38
C LEU A 26 2.39 3.06 -17.51
N PRO A 27 2.77 1.77 -17.62
CA PRO A 27 2.23 0.72 -16.76
C PRO A 27 2.77 0.96 -15.35
N ILE A 28 1.98 1.70 -14.59
CA ILE A 28 2.17 1.97 -13.17
C ILE A 28 1.01 1.38 -12.41
N LYS A 29 1.29 0.91 -11.20
CA LYS A 29 0.28 0.42 -10.27
C LYS A 29 0.42 1.15 -8.96
N ILE A 30 -0.67 1.80 -8.53
CA ILE A 30 -0.73 2.53 -7.26
C ILE A 30 -1.47 1.69 -6.23
N PHE A 31 -0.86 1.59 -5.06
CA PHE A 31 -1.37 0.93 -3.89
C PHE A 31 -1.72 1.97 -2.82
N SER A 32 -2.83 1.77 -2.13
CA SER A 32 -3.20 2.56 -0.95
C SER A 32 -3.46 1.63 0.23
N PHE A 33 -2.92 2.01 1.39
CA PHE A 33 -2.93 1.20 2.60
C PHE A 33 -3.54 1.97 3.77
N GLU A 34 -4.57 1.38 4.38
CA GLU A 34 -5.11 1.73 5.69
C GLU A 34 -4.53 0.76 6.72
N ILE A 35 -3.71 1.25 7.65
CA ILE A 35 -2.93 0.41 8.57
C ILE A 35 -3.50 0.49 9.99
N LYS A 36 -3.75 -0.65 10.62
CA LYS A 36 -4.30 -0.79 11.98
C LYS A 36 -3.43 -1.69 12.86
N LYS A 37 -3.50 -1.49 14.19
CA LYS A 37 -2.74 -2.33 15.14
C LYS A 37 -3.38 -3.70 15.34
N HIS A 38 -4.69 -3.77 15.50
CA HIS A 38 -5.40 -5.04 15.68
C HIS A 38 -6.78 -4.94 15.05
N LEU A 39 -7.37 -6.10 14.73
CA LEU A 39 -8.75 -6.26 14.34
C LEU A 39 -9.47 -7.21 15.30
N ASP A 40 -10.74 -6.97 15.56
CA ASP A 40 -11.64 -7.86 16.30
C ASP A 40 -13.10 -7.61 15.88
N PHE A 41 -14.04 -8.38 16.43
CA PHE A 41 -15.47 -8.24 16.11
C PHE A 41 -16.06 -6.86 16.44
N GLY A 42 -15.44 -6.10 17.36
CA GLY A 42 -15.87 -4.76 17.74
C GLY A 42 -15.47 -3.68 16.74
N ASN A 43 -14.33 -3.83 16.06
CA ASN A 43 -13.79 -2.77 15.19
C ASN A 43 -13.67 -3.14 13.71
N TYR A 44 -13.72 -4.43 13.33
CA TYR A 44 -13.33 -4.85 11.97
C TYR A 44 -14.15 -4.20 10.86
N LYS A 45 -15.47 -4.04 11.05
CA LYS A 45 -16.35 -3.39 10.06
C LYS A 45 -16.01 -1.93 9.92
N GLU A 46 -15.87 -1.21 11.03
CA GLU A 46 -15.55 0.21 11.02
C GLU A 46 -14.22 0.44 10.30
N TYR A 47 -13.18 -0.29 10.68
CA TYR A 47 -11.85 -0.14 10.09
C TYR A 47 -11.81 -0.59 8.63
N PHE A 48 -12.58 -1.61 8.26
CA PHE A 48 -12.74 -2.00 6.86
C PHE A 48 -13.40 -0.87 6.05
N PHE A 49 -14.46 -0.24 6.54
CA PHE A 49 -15.10 0.87 5.83
C PHE A 49 -14.26 2.14 5.80
N GLN A 50 -13.39 2.37 6.79
CA GLN A 50 -12.34 3.40 6.68
C GLN A 50 -11.38 3.08 5.53
N ALA A 51 -10.94 1.82 5.38
CA ALA A 51 -10.10 1.40 4.26
C ALA A 51 -10.81 1.57 2.92
N VAL A 52 -12.11 1.25 2.83
CA VAL A 52 -12.93 1.53 1.64
C VAL A 52 -12.91 3.03 1.32
N SER A 53 -13.19 3.89 2.29
CA SER A 53 -13.21 5.35 2.10
C SER A 53 -11.84 5.90 1.66
N ASN A 54 -10.76 5.43 2.28
CA ASN A 54 -9.44 6.04 2.13
C ASN A 54 -8.61 5.45 0.98
N SER A 55 -8.93 4.22 0.53
CA SER A 55 -8.06 3.46 -0.37
C SER A 55 -8.73 2.94 -1.64
N SER A 56 -10.06 3.04 -1.79
CA SER A 56 -10.76 2.55 -2.99
C SER A 56 -10.44 3.32 -4.27
N TRP A 57 -9.79 4.48 -4.18
CA TRP A 57 -9.41 5.28 -5.34
C TRP A 57 -8.22 4.70 -6.11
N ALA A 58 -7.35 3.93 -5.45
CA ALA A 58 -6.12 3.38 -6.02
C ALA A 58 -6.39 2.18 -6.95
N ASN A 59 -5.34 1.67 -7.61
CA ASN A 59 -5.47 0.42 -8.38
C ASN A 59 -5.76 -0.76 -7.44
N GLU A 60 -5.13 -0.78 -6.28
CA GLU A 60 -5.42 -1.73 -5.20
C GLU A 60 -5.41 -1.03 -3.84
N GLY A 61 -6.49 -1.20 -3.09
CA GLY A 61 -6.62 -0.72 -1.71
C GLY A 61 -6.53 -1.88 -0.73
N TYR A 62 -5.79 -1.69 0.36
CA TYR A 62 -5.59 -2.71 1.39
C TYR A 62 -5.90 -2.19 2.80
N LEU A 63 -6.59 -3.02 3.58
CA LEU A 63 -6.58 -2.95 5.04
C LEU A 63 -5.41 -3.82 5.55
N VAL A 64 -4.48 -3.22 6.27
CA VAL A 64 -3.31 -3.90 6.84
C VAL A 64 -3.45 -3.92 8.35
N ALA A 65 -3.24 -5.08 8.99
CA ALA A 65 -3.30 -5.20 10.43
C ALA A 65 -2.13 -6.03 10.98
N LEU A 66 -1.58 -5.61 12.13
CA LEU A 66 -0.52 -6.36 12.82
C LEU A 66 -1.04 -7.60 13.56
N SER A 67 -2.32 -7.56 13.95
CA SER A 67 -2.97 -8.66 14.67
C SER A 67 -4.38 -8.87 14.13
N VAL A 68 -4.64 -10.10 13.68
CA VAL A 68 -5.94 -10.55 13.19
C VAL A 68 -6.24 -11.87 13.88
N PRO A 69 -7.43 -12.03 14.51
CA PRO A 69 -7.86 -13.28 15.10
C PRO A 69 -7.70 -14.45 14.12
N GLN A 70 -7.17 -15.55 14.64
CA GLN A 70 -7.05 -16.82 13.90
C GLN A 70 -8.38 -17.59 13.85
N ASP A 71 -9.41 -17.07 14.52
CA ASP A 71 -10.77 -17.60 14.50
C ASP A 71 -11.33 -17.66 13.06
N GLY A 72 -11.87 -18.83 12.70
CA GLY A 72 -12.37 -19.11 11.36
C GLY A 72 -13.58 -18.25 11.00
N GLU A 73 -14.50 -18.04 11.94
CA GLU A 73 -15.69 -17.22 11.72
C GLU A 73 -15.31 -15.74 11.49
N PHE A 74 -14.37 -15.23 12.28
CA PHE A 74 -13.86 -13.87 12.10
C PHE A 74 -13.19 -13.68 10.72
N ARG A 75 -12.29 -14.58 10.34
CA ARG A 75 -11.60 -14.53 9.03
C ARG A 75 -12.59 -14.62 7.88
N GLU A 76 -13.59 -15.49 7.97
CA GLU A 76 -14.65 -15.61 6.96
C GLU A 76 -15.47 -14.31 6.85
N ALA A 77 -15.82 -13.67 7.97
CA ALA A 77 -16.52 -12.39 7.96
C ALA A 77 -15.71 -11.28 7.29
N LEU A 78 -14.41 -11.22 7.55
CA LEU A 78 -13.49 -10.25 6.95
C LEU A 78 -13.32 -10.50 5.44
N GLN A 79 -13.17 -11.76 5.03
CA GLN A 79 -13.10 -12.17 3.62
C GLN A 79 -14.37 -11.83 2.84
N LYS A 80 -15.55 -12.00 3.45
CA LYS A 80 -16.84 -11.60 2.85
C LYS A 80 -16.89 -10.09 2.56
N LEU A 81 -16.37 -9.26 3.47
CA LEU A 81 -16.24 -7.82 3.23
C LEU A 81 -15.28 -7.53 2.07
N SER A 82 -14.10 -8.16 2.07
CA SER A 82 -13.11 -8.01 1.00
C SER A 82 -13.70 -8.35 -0.38
N GLN A 83 -14.40 -9.47 -0.50
CA GLN A 83 -15.06 -9.88 -1.75
C GLN A 83 -16.15 -8.90 -2.19
N SER A 84 -16.90 -8.34 -1.25
CA SER A 84 -18.02 -7.43 -1.54
C SER A 84 -17.54 -6.06 -2.01
N PHE A 85 -16.46 -5.54 -1.41
CA PHE A 85 -16.03 -4.14 -1.59
C PHE A 85 -14.70 -3.99 -2.31
N GLY A 86 -13.96 -5.07 -2.54
CA GLY A 86 -12.73 -5.09 -3.32
C GLY A 86 -11.47 -4.61 -2.58
N ILE A 87 -11.54 -4.35 -1.28
CA ILE A 87 -10.38 -4.04 -0.44
C ILE A 87 -9.68 -5.33 -0.04
N GLY A 88 -8.37 -5.42 -0.31
CA GLY A 88 -7.55 -6.54 0.13
C GLY A 88 -7.24 -6.47 1.62
N ILE A 89 -6.80 -7.59 2.19
CA ILE A 89 -6.48 -7.71 3.61
C ILE A 89 -5.08 -8.31 3.74
N ILE A 90 -4.20 -7.62 4.47
CA ILE A 90 -2.85 -8.07 4.78
C ILE A 90 -2.71 -8.21 6.30
N LEU A 91 -2.35 -9.41 6.75
CA LEU A 91 -1.81 -9.64 8.09
C LEU A 91 -0.30 -9.39 8.04
N LEU A 92 0.12 -8.28 8.63
CA LEU A 92 1.52 -7.85 8.64
C LEU A 92 2.22 -8.45 9.86
N ASP A 93 3.21 -9.31 9.62
CA ASP A 93 4.11 -9.77 10.67
C ASP A 93 5.25 -8.75 10.82
N ALA A 94 5.15 -7.90 11.84
CA ALA A 94 6.17 -6.89 12.12
C ALA A 94 7.51 -7.49 12.57
N ALA A 95 7.53 -8.67 13.16
CA ALA A 95 8.76 -9.33 13.58
C ALA A 95 9.47 -9.99 12.38
N ASN A 96 8.70 -10.48 11.41
CA ASN A 96 9.23 -11.09 10.21
C ASN A 96 8.37 -10.76 8.99
N LEU A 97 8.73 -9.69 8.28
CA LEU A 97 7.97 -9.21 7.11
C LEU A 97 7.74 -10.30 6.05
N SER A 98 8.67 -11.24 5.89
CA SER A 98 8.54 -12.36 4.93
C SER A 98 7.44 -13.36 5.28
N GLN A 99 6.99 -13.38 6.54
CA GLN A 99 5.90 -14.22 7.03
C GLN A 99 4.55 -13.49 7.02
N SER A 100 4.49 -12.26 6.51
CA SER A 100 3.22 -11.55 6.32
C SER A 100 2.32 -12.29 5.33
N GLU A 101 1.03 -12.30 5.60
CA GLU A 101 0.03 -13.08 4.87
C GLU A 101 -0.96 -12.16 4.16
N ILE A 102 -1.22 -12.40 2.88
CA ILE A 102 -2.36 -11.80 2.17
C ILE A 102 -3.58 -12.68 2.45
N LEU A 103 -4.40 -12.28 3.44
CA LEU A 103 -5.63 -12.97 3.81
C LEU A 103 -6.71 -12.87 2.73
N SER A 104 -6.69 -11.78 1.95
CA SER A 104 -7.54 -11.60 0.77
C SER A 104 -6.87 -10.66 -0.22
N PRO A 105 -6.77 -11.02 -1.51
CA PRO A 105 -6.23 -10.12 -2.51
C PRO A 105 -7.19 -8.94 -2.74
N ALA A 106 -6.65 -7.75 -3.00
CA ALA A 106 -7.46 -6.61 -3.42
C ALA A 106 -8.01 -6.84 -4.84
N LYS A 107 -9.16 -6.25 -5.14
CA LYS A 107 -9.69 -6.23 -6.50
C LYS A 107 -8.97 -5.14 -7.29
N TYR A 108 -8.25 -5.54 -8.34
CA TYR A 108 -7.57 -4.59 -9.22
C TYR A 108 -8.57 -3.67 -9.95
N LYS A 109 -8.34 -2.36 -9.85
CA LYS A 109 -9.05 -1.31 -10.59
C LYS A 109 -8.17 -0.78 -11.72
N LYS A 110 -8.60 -1.02 -12.96
CA LYS A 110 -7.93 -0.49 -14.17
C LYS A 110 -7.98 1.04 -14.24
N GLN A 111 -9.07 1.63 -13.76
CA GLN A 111 -9.24 3.08 -13.70
C GLN A 111 -9.27 3.52 -12.23
N MET A 112 -8.30 4.36 -11.87
CA MET A 112 -8.26 5.04 -10.59
C MET A 112 -9.34 6.12 -10.50
N ASP A 113 -9.73 6.47 -9.29
CA ASP A 113 -10.71 7.54 -9.04
C ASP A 113 -10.01 8.91 -9.01
N TYR A 114 -9.97 9.56 -10.18
CA TYR A 114 -9.31 10.87 -10.32
C TYR A 114 -9.97 11.97 -9.49
N ALA A 115 -11.27 11.88 -9.18
CA ALA A 115 -11.94 12.87 -8.36
C ALA A 115 -11.42 12.81 -6.91
N VAL A 116 -11.33 11.60 -6.36
CA VAL A 116 -10.75 11.39 -5.03
C VAL A 116 -9.27 11.75 -5.00
N MET A 117 -8.50 11.38 -6.03
CA MET A 117 -7.08 11.76 -6.13
C MET A 117 -6.90 13.29 -6.17
N TYR A 118 -7.74 14.00 -6.91
CA TYR A 118 -7.71 15.46 -6.94
C TYR A 118 -7.98 16.06 -5.56
N GLU A 119 -9.03 15.61 -4.87
CA GLU A 119 -9.32 16.08 -3.51
C GLU A 119 -8.18 15.78 -2.52
N LEU A 120 -7.56 14.60 -2.63
CA LEU A 120 -6.41 14.22 -1.81
C LEU A 120 -5.21 15.13 -2.09
N ALA A 121 -4.94 15.46 -3.35
CA ALA A 121 -3.83 16.33 -3.73
C ALA A 121 -4.04 17.78 -3.24
N GLU A 122 -5.27 18.27 -3.26
CA GLU A 122 -5.62 19.60 -2.73
C GLU A 122 -5.47 19.66 -1.20
N LYS A 123 -5.79 18.57 -0.49
CA LYS A 123 -5.79 18.53 0.99
C LYS A 123 -4.46 18.10 1.60
N ASN A 124 -3.64 17.33 0.87
CA ASN A 124 -2.42 16.73 1.38
C ASN A 124 -1.23 17.04 0.45
N ARG A 125 -0.36 17.94 0.91
CA ARG A 125 0.84 18.37 0.17
C ARG A 125 1.79 17.21 -0.13
N ASP A 126 1.93 16.25 0.78
CA ASP A 126 2.81 15.09 0.57
C ASP A 126 2.26 14.18 -0.52
N PHE A 127 0.93 14.01 -0.57
CA PHE A 127 0.28 13.28 -1.66
C PHE A 127 0.40 14.00 -3.00
N SER A 128 0.28 15.33 -3.02
CA SER A 128 0.53 16.14 -4.22
C SER A 128 1.98 15.97 -4.71
N GLN A 129 2.96 16.05 -3.80
CA GLN A 129 4.36 15.81 -4.11
C GLN A 129 4.60 14.37 -4.61
N PHE A 130 3.96 13.37 -4.02
CA PHE A 130 3.99 12.00 -4.50
C PHE A 130 3.52 11.91 -5.97
N LEU A 131 2.39 12.54 -6.32
CA LEU A 131 1.90 12.56 -7.71
C LEU A 131 2.90 13.22 -8.68
N THR A 132 3.54 14.32 -8.27
CA THR A 132 4.61 14.95 -9.06
C THR A 132 5.79 13.99 -9.25
N THR A 133 6.28 13.39 -8.17
CA THR A 133 7.42 12.47 -8.18
C THR A 133 7.18 11.28 -9.11
N ILE A 134 6.00 10.65 -9.05
CA ILE A 134 5.67 9.51 -9.92
C ILE A 134 5.48 9.90 -11.39
N THR A 135 5.05 11.14 -11.65
CA THR A 135 4.88 11.66 -13.01
C THR A 135 6.22 11.90 -13.68
N GLU A 136 7.20 12.38 -12.90
CA GLU A 136 8.53 12.71 -13.38
C GLU A 136 9.52 11.54 -13.31
N TYR A 137 9.15 10.42 -12.67
CA TYR A 137 10.03 9.28 -12.44
C TYR A 137 10.66 8.76 -13.75
N ASP A 138 11.99 8.68 -13.75
CA ASP A 138 12.79 8.06 -14.80
C ASP A 138 13.67 6.95 -14.23
N HIS A 139 13.37 5.70 -14.61
CA HIS A 139 14.12 4.51 -14.22
C HIS A 139 15.61 4.56 -14.59
N LYS A 140 16.03 5.39 -15.57
CA LYS A 140 17.45 5.57 -15.90
C LYS A 140 18.20 6.46 -14.91
N ASN A 141 17.48 7.24 -14.11
CA ASN A 141 18.01 8.16 -13.12
C ASN A 141 17.37 7.95 -11.74
N PRO A 142 17.32 6.71 -11.21
CA PRO A 142 16.46 6.37 -10.07
C PRO A 142 16.88 7.12 -8.81
N HIS A 143 18.18 7.37 -8.59
CA HIS A 143 18.69 8.09 -7.42
C HIS A 143 18.10 9.49 -7.25
N ARG A 144 17.72 10.17 -8.34
CA ARG A 144 17.13 11.51 -8.30
C ARG A 144 15.75 11.51 -7.65
N TYR A 145 14.97 10.46 -7.89
CA TYR A 145 13.56 10.36 -7.54
C TYR A 145 13.33 9.48 -6.30
N LEU A 146 14.12 8.43 -6.12
CA LEU A 146 13.99 7.53 -4.97
C LEU A 146 14.22 8.24 -3.63
N SER A 147 15.02 9.30 -3.61
CA SER A 147 15.22 10.13 -2.43
C SER A 147 14.04 11.05 -2.09
N GLU A 148 13.07 11.22 -3.00
CA GLU A 148 11.86 12.03 -2.77
C GLU A 148 10.73 11.20 -2.13
N PHE A 149 10.83 9.87 -2.15
CA PHE A 149 9.95 8.99 -1.38
C PHE A 149 10.45 8.80 0.06
N ASP A 150 9.59 8.27 0.91
CA ASP A 150 9.97 7.87 2.26
C ASP A 150 11.15 6.90 2.22
N LYS A 151 12.16 7.17 3.06
CA LYS A 151 13.35 6.32 3.18
C LYS A 151 12.92 4.91 3.62
N VAL A 152 13.31 3.91 2.84
CA VAL A 152 13.21 2.51 3.25
C VAL A 152 14.25 2.25 4.34
N LYS A 153 13.77 1.88 5.53
CA LYS A 153 14.63 1.50 6.66
C LYS A 153 15.26 0.13 6.39
N SER A 154 16.52 -0.03 6.78
CA SER A 154 17.18 -1.34 6.87
C SER A 154 16.56 -2.20 7.97
N ASP A 155 16.79 -3.51 7.94
CA ASP A 155 16.24 -4.44 8.94
C ASP A 155 16.59 -4.04 10.38
N ALA A 156 17.81 -3.53 10.61
CA ALA A 156 18.22 -3.02 11.91
C ALA A 156 17.44 -1.75 12.31
N GLU A 157 17.32 -0.78 11.40
CA GLU A 157 16.53 0.44 11.64
C GLU A 157 15.04 0.13 11.87
N VAL A 158 14.50 -0.89 11.20
CA VAL A 158 13.13 -1.36 11.43
C VAL A 158 13.00 -1.98 12.82
N ALA A 159 13.91 -2.87 13.22
CA ALA A 159 13.88 -3.50 14.54
C ALA A 159 13.88 -2.47 15.67
N ASP A 160 14.80 -1.49 15.63
CA ASP A 160 14.88 -0.40 16.61
C ASP A 160 13.59 0.43 16.62
N TYR A 161 13.05 0.75 15.44
CA TYR A 161 11.83 1.52 15.31
C TYR A 161 10.60 0.79 15.88
N LEU A 162 10.48 -0.52 15.67
CA LEU A 162 9.37 -1.32 16.17
C LEU A 162 9.36 -1.40 17.69
N VAL A 163 10.54 -1.48 18.30
CA VAL A 163 10.74 -1.41 19.75
C VAL A 163 10.39 -0.02 20.27
N GLU A 164 10.94 1.05 19.69
CA GLU A 164 10.65 2.43 20.08
C GLU A 164 9.15 2.78 20.02
N LYS A 165 8.44 2.25 19.04
CA LYS A 165 6.99 2.47 18.87
C LYS A 165 6.11 1.51 19.68
N GLY A 166 6.70 0.62 20.49
CA GLY A 166 5.98 -0.36 21.30
C GLY A 166 5.15 -1.33 20.45
N ILE A 167 5.61 -1.62 19.24
CA ILE A 167 5.01 -2.62 18.35
C ILE A 167 5.57 -4.01 18.70
N LEU A 168 6.86 -4.08 19.01
CA LEU A 168 7.52 -5.26 19.57
C LEU A 168 8.04 -4.94 20.98
N PRO A 169 8.14 -5.94 21.88
CA PRO A 169 8.73 -5.74 23.20
C PRO A 169 10.24 -5.46 23.11
N ASP A 170 10.78 -4.66 24.03
CA ASP A 170 12.20 -4.28 24.13
C ASP A 170 13.20 -5.44 24.33
N GLY A 171 12.71 -6.69 24.47
CA GLY A 171 13.55 -7.88 24.68
C GLY A 171 14.41 -7.86 25.94
N LYS A 172 14.23 -6.86 26.81
CA LYS A 172 14.87 -6.75 28.12
C LYS A 172 13.93 -7.35 29.17
N GLU A 173 14.15 -8.62 29.49
CA GLU A 173 13.72 -9.21 30.77
C GLU A 173 14.68 -8.84 31.90
#